data_AF-A0A7W9BDY0-F1
#
_entry.id   AF-A0A7W9BDY0-F1
#
_cell.length_a   1.000
_cell.length_b   1.000
_cell.length_c   1.000
_cell.angle_alpha   90.00
_cell.angle_beta   90.00
_cell.angle_gamma   90.00
#
_symmetry.space_group_name_H-M   'P 1'
#
loop_
_entity.id
_entity.type
_entity.pdbx_description
1 polymer ?
#
loop_
_entity_poly.entity_id
_entity_poly.type
_entity_poly.pdbx_seq_one_letter_code
_entity_poly.pdbx_strand_id
1 'polypeptide(L)'
;MLTGALVTALLALVAPTTSARQTGTQERNDARQNSNDLVLIRRTTTGAWAWSNWWSARGRLCMLVETLDGSVTAVKRVPRRDCAKPIPRDF
;
A
#
# COMPACT_ATOMS: atom_id res chain seq x y z
N MET A 1 -33.71 -50.23 21.84
CA MET A 1 -34.26 -49.08 21.08
C MET A 1 -34.11 -47.82 21.93
N LEU A 2 -33.93 -46.66 21.27
CA LEU A 2 -33.64 -45.28 21.74
C LEU A 2 -32.15 -44.93 21.98
N THR A 3 -31.43 -44.34 21.01
CA THR A 3 -31.25 -42.87 20.69
C THR A 3 -30.61 -42.10 21.85
N GLY A 4 -29.41 -41.51 21.81
CA GLY A 4 -28.76 -40.73 20.75
C GLY A 4 -28.99 -39.24 21.00
N ALA A 5 -27.97 -38.48 21.46
CA ALA A 5 -27.93 -37.02 21.35
C ALA A 5 -26.51 -36.44 21.57
N LEU A 6 -25.92 -35.93 20.48
CA LEU A 6 -24.84 -34.93 20.45
C LEU A 6 -25.37 -33.56 20.94
N VAL A 7 -24.57 -32.78 21.67
CA VAL A 7 -24.61 -31.29 21.64
C VAL A 7 -23.21 -30.74 21.95
N THR A 8 -22.40 -30.46 20.92
CA THR A 8 -22.10 -29.13 20.32
C THR A 8 -21.09 -28.29 21.11
N ALA A 9 -19.85 -28.25 20.60
CA ALA A 9 -18.79 -27.36 21.06
C ALA A 9 -19.10 -25.90 20.71
N LEU A 10 -19.09 -25.01 21.71
CA LEU A 10 -19.07 -23.56 21.49
C LEU A 10 -17.63 -23.10 21.20
N LEU A 11 -17.30 -22.93 19.92
CA LEU A 11 -16.18 -22.07 19.54
C LEU A 11 -16.64 -20.61 19.62
N ALA A 12 -16.14 -19.88 20.61
CA ALA A 12 -16.29 -18.44 20.67
C ALA A 12 -15.48 -17.78 19.53
N LEU A 13 -16.17 -17.14 18.59
CA LEU A 13 -15.57 -16.26 17.59
C LEU A 13 -15.00 -15.02 18.29
N VAL A 14 -13.70 -14.98 18.52
CA VAL A 14 -13.00 -13.73 18.84
C VAL A 14 -12.61 -13.10 17.51
N ALA A 15 -13.35 -12.06 17.10
CA ALA A 15 -13.07 -11.33 15.87
C ALA A 15 -11.69 -10.65 15.94
N PRO A 16 -10.89 -10.67 14.86
CA PRO A 16 -9.64 -9.92 14.84
C PRO A 16 -9.97 -8.42 14.89
N THR A 17 -9.53 -7.76 15.95
CA THR A 17 -9.45 -6.30 16.02
C THR A 17 -8.46 -5.84 14.96
N THR A 18 -8.97 -5.49 13.77
CA THR A 18 -8.14 -4.96 12.68
C THR A 18 -7.74 -3.54 13.05
N SER A 19 -6.60 -3.52 13.75
CA SER A 19 -5.77 -2.40 14.09
C SER A 19 -5.62 -1.41 12.93
N ALA A 20 -5.70 -0.12 13.23
CA ALA A 20 -5.40 1.04 12.36
C ALA A 20 -3.93 1.08 11.83
N ARG A 21 -3.25 -0.06 11.80
CA ARG A 21 -1.88 -0.29 11.32
C ARG A 21 -1.84 -1.01 9.97
N GLN A 22 -2.98 -1.13 9.29
CA GLN A 22 -3.04 -1.77 7.98
C GLN A 22 -2.90 -0.79 6.82
N THR A 23 -3.17 0.50 7.00
CA THR A 23 -3.19 1.46 5.88
C THR A 23 -1.82 1.57 5.19
N GLY A 24 -0.73 1.74 5.95
CA GLY A 24 0.61 1.96 5.37
C GLY A 24 1.27 0.72 4.76
N THR A 25 0.98 -0.48 5.27
CA THR A 25 1.49 -1.75 4.72
C THR A 25 0.61 -2.29 3.59
N GLN A 26 -0.71 -2.14 3.69
CA GLN A 26 -1.65 -2.48 2.63
C GLN A 26 -1.40 -1.60 1.41
N GLU A 27 -1.29 -0.28 1.55
CA GLU A 27 -1.00 0.63 0.43
C GLU A 27 0.37 0.34 -0.21
N ARG A 28 1.39 0.01 0.61
CA ARG A 28 2.72 -0.38 0.12
C ARG A 28 2.68 -1.69 -0.67
N ASN A 29 1.87 -2.65 -0.22
CA ASN A 29 1.70 -3.94 -0.90
C ASN A 29 0.84 -3.80 -2.16
N ASP A 30 -0.21 -2.97 -2.14
CA ASP A 30 -1.06 -2.69 -3.30
C ASP A 30 -0.28 -1.96 -4.41
N ALA A 31 0.59 -1.00 -4.03
CA ALA A 31 1.49 -0.32 -4.95
C ALA A 31 2.54 -1.28 -5.55
N ARG A 32 3.01 -2.26 -4.76
CA ARG A 32 3.96 -3.28 -5.23
C ARG A 32 3.32 -4.34 -6.11
N GLN A 33 2.08 -4.75 -5.81
CA GLN A 33 1.41 -5.89 -6.46
C GLN A 33 0.70 -5.54 -7.78
N ASN A 34 0.40 -4.26 -8.06
CA ASN A 34 -0.40 -3.89 -9.25
C ASN A 34 0.35 -3.06 -10.29
N SER A 35 1.57 -3.48 -10.64
CA SER A 35 2.48 -2.79 -11.56
C SER A 35 1.90 -2.56 -12.97
N ASN A 36 0.87 -3.31 -13.37
CA ASN A 36 0.24 -3.18 -14.70
C ASN A 36 -0.65 -1.95 -14.85
N ASP A 37 -1.13 -1.34 -13.76
CA ASP A 37 -1.95 -0.11 -13.78
C ASP A 37 -1.14 1.15 -13.38
N LEU A 38 0.10 0.96 -12.92
CA LEU A 38 0.95 2.04 -12.44
C LEU A 38 1.96 2.46 -13.49
N VAL A 39 1.78 3.67 -14.00
CA VAL A 39 2.71 4.29 -14.94
C VAL A 39 3.68 5.17 -14.18
N LEU A 40 4.98 4.91 -14.31
CA LEU A 40 6.03 5.80 -13.81
C LEU A 40 5.98 7.12 -14.58
N ILE A 41 5.72 8.22 -13.87
CA ILE A 41 5.68 9.56 -14.46
C ILE A 41 7.05 10.22 -14.39
N ARG A 42 7.70 10.12 -13.23
CA ARG A 42 9.00 10.75 -12.99
C ARG A 42 9.77 10.01 -11.92
N ARG A 43 11.10 10.02 -12.04
CA ARG A 43 12.04 9.57 -11.01
C ARG A 43 13.15 10.61 -10.84
N THR A 44 13.58 10.82 -9.60
CA THR A 44 14.75 11.62 -9.22
C THR A 44 15.62 10.79 -8.29
N THR A 45 16.94 10.87 -8.43
CA THR A 45 17.92 10.14 -7.61
C THR A 45 18.95 11.09 -7.02
N THR A 46 19.27 10.91 -5.74
CA THR A 46 20.31 11.66 -5.02
C THR A 46 21.09 10.69 -4.12
N GLY A 47 22.28 10.27 -4.55
CA GLY A 47 23.04 9.23 -3.85
C GLY A 47 22.25 7.92 -3.79
N ALA A 48 22.15 7.34 -2.58
CA ALA A 48 21.36 6.15 -2.31
C ALA A 48 19.84 6.35 -2.35
N TRP A 49 19.38 7.61 -2.31
CA TRP A 49 17.97 7.94 -2.30
C TRP A 49 17.40 8.05 -3.71
N ALA A 50 16.19 7.55 -3.90
CA ALA A 50 15.39 7.85 -5.07
C ALA A 50 13.93 8.13 -4.69
N TRP A 51 13.32 9.03 -5.44
CA TRP A 51 11.90 9.35 -5.35
C TRP A 51 11.24 9.15 -6.71
N SER A 52 10.02 8.64 -6.73
CA SER A 52 9.30 8.41 -7.97
C SER A 52 7.81 8.67 -7.85
N ASN A 53 7.24 9.33 -8.85
CA ASN A 53 5.80 9.54 -8.97
C ASN A 53 5.19 8.50 -9.90
N TRP A 54 4.12 7.85 -9.43
CA TRP A 54 3.40 6.80 -10.15
C TRP A 54 1.94 7.17 -10.29
N TRP A 55 1.40 7.05 -11.51
CA TRP A 55 0.00 7.32 -11.81
C TRP A 55 -0.76 6.01 -12.00
N SER A 56 -1.87 5.85 -11.27
CA SER A 56 -2.87 4.81 -11.49
C SER A 56 -4.05 5.42 -12.25
N ALA A 57 -4.31 4.95 -13.47
CA ALA A 57 -5.45 5.40 -14.26
C ALA A 57 -6.77 4.88 -13.67
N ARG A 58 -6.81 3.62 -13.27
CA ARG A 58 -8.00 2.98 -12.68
C ARG A 58 -8.40 3.62 -11.36
N GLY A 59 -7.43 3.84 -10.46
CA GLY A 59 -7.67 4.47 -9.17
C GLY A 59 -7.80 6.00 -9.27
N ARG A 60 -7.34 6.61 -10.36
CA ARG A 60 -7.16 8.07 -10.52
C ARG A 60 -6.28 8.65 -9.41
N LEU A 61 -5.24 7.91 -9.02
CA LEU A 61 -4.38 8.21 -7.88
C LEU A 61 -2.97 8.52 -8.36
N CYS A 62 -2.30 9.44 -7.66
CA CYS A 62 -0.86 9.60 -7.77
C CYS A 62 -0.18 9.17 -6.47
N MET A 63 0.90 8.40 -6.59
CA MET A 63 1.71 7.94 -5.48
C MET A 63 3.14 8.44 -5.62
N LEU A 64 3.68 9.02 -4.55
CA LEU A 64 5.11 9.28 -4.37
C LEU A 64 5.72 8.08 -3.65
N VAL A 65 6.72 7.46 -4.26
CA VAL A 65 7.47 6.32 -3.72
C VAL A 65 8.89 6.78 -3.44
N GLU A 66 9.31 6.61 -2.20
CA GLU A 66 10.66 6.91 -1.71
C GLU A 66 11.40 5.58 -1.54
N THR A 67 12.66 5.55 -1.97
CA THR A 67 13.54 4.40 -1.85
C THR A 67 14.90 4.83 -1.32
N LEU A 68 15.51 3.99 -0.49
CA LEU A 68 16.88 4.08 -0.02
C LEU A 68 17.58 2.77 -0.35
N ASP A 69 18.72 2.83 -1.06
CA ASP A 69 19.49 1.65 -1.47
C ASP A 69 18.63 0.59 -2.20
N GLY A 70 17.74 1.07 -3.08
CA GLY A 70 16.81 0.23 -3.85
C GLY A 70 15.63 -0.32 -3.04
N SER A 71 15.57 -0.08 -1.72
CA SER A 71 14.48 -0.52 -0.86
C SER A 71 13.45 0.57 -0.64
N VAL A 72 12.16 0.26 -0.77
CA VAL A 72 11.08 1.23 -0.52
C VAL A 72 11.04 1.62 0.96
N THR A 73 11.19 2.91 1.24
CA THR A 73 11.14 3.47 2.59
C THR A 73 9.78 4.10 2.88
N ALA A 74 9.15 4.73 1.89
CA ALA A 74 7.82 5.31 2.02
C ALA A 74 7.01 5.23 0.71
N VAL A 75 5.68 5.20 0.86
CA VAL A 75 4.71 5.36 -0.23
C VAL A 75 3.66 6.33 0.28
N LYS A 76 3.44 7.43 -0.43
CA LYS A 76 2.51 8.50 -0.03
C LYS A 76 1.56 8.79 -1.18
N ARG A 77 0.26 8.88 -0.91
CA ARG A 77 -0.68 9.44 -1.89
C ARG A 77 -0.47 10.95 -1.97
N VAL A 78 -0.33 11.48 -3.18
CA VAL A 78 -0.20 12.91 -3.43
C VAL A 78 -1.35 13.41 -4.30
N PRO A 79 -1.68 14.72 -4.26
CA PRO A 79 -2.70 15.27 -5.14
C PRO A 79 -2.37 14.97 -6.61
N ARG A 80 -3.40 14.63 -7.41
CA ARG A 80 -3.25 14.30 -8.85
C ARG A 80 -2.41 15.34 -9.62
N ARG A 81 -2.62 16.62 -9.34
CA ARG A 81 -1.91 17.75 -9.98
C ARG A 81 -0.39 17.75 -9.70
N ASP A 82 0.06 17.04 -8.68
CA ASP A 82 1.45 17.02 -8.25
C ASP A 82 2.23 15.84 -8.85
N CYS A 83 1.56 14.91 -9.56
CA CYS A 83 2.20 13.74 -10.15
C CYS A 83 3.28 14.07 -11.18
N ALA A 84 3.05 15.12 -11.98
CA ALA A 84 3.98 15.60 -13.00
C ALA A 84 4.91 16.71 -12.49
N LYS A 85 4.76 17.16 -11.24
CA LYS A 85 5.62 18.21 -10.68
C LYS A 85 7.00 17.66 -10.33
N PRO A 86 8.02 18.52 -10.22
CA PRO A 86 9.28 18.14 -9.59
C PRO A 86 9.02 17.61 -8.18
N ILE A 87 9.72 16.54 -7.82
CA ILE A 87 9.62 15.98 -6.47
C ILE A 87 10.38 16.93 -5.52
N PRO A 88 9.73 17.52 -4.50
CA PRO A 88 10.40 18.36 -3.52
C PRO A 88 11.49 17.56 -2.82
N ARG A 89 12.69 18.15 -2.68
CA ARG A 89 13.86 17.46 -2.10
C ARG A 89 13.91 17.53 -0.57
N ASP A 90 12.92 18.17 0.04
CA ASP A 90 12.96 18.62 1.44
C ASP A 90 11.95 17.88 2.34
N PHE A 91 11.54 16.65 1.97
CA PHE A 91 10.64 15.82 2.77
C PHE A 91 11.36 15.01 3.85
#